data_AF-A0A1B0D0D9-F1
#
_entry.id   AF-A0A1B0D0D9-F1
#
_cell.length_a   1.000
_cell.length_b   1.000
_cell.length_c   1.000
_cell.angle_alpha   90.00
_cell.angle_beta   90.00
_cell.angle_gamma   90.00
#
_symmetry.space_group_name_H-M   'P 1'
#
loop_
_entity.id
_entity.type
_entity.pdbx_description
1 polymer ?
#
loop_
_entity_poly.entity_id
_entity_poly.type
_entity_poly.pdbx_seq_one_letter_code
_entity_poly.pdbx_strand_id
1 'polypeptide(L)'
;MALNMGVQVNYNTPYTPAEFYNPPNWQSKSFHGSGNEGLNHTKYSHVKRDLTAGEFYGILGDILKVQGIQNEQECMLKAVCQMAKYPLTHRHDDLIEEILHFIFTPSIHQSFAEEEYHLKNTYEEAEIIGRHH
;
A
#
# COMPACT_ATOMS: atom_id res chain seq x y z
N MET A 1 -17.59 -2.39 34.80
CA MET A 1 -16.26 -2.96 35.07
C MET A 1 -15.25 -2.12 34.31
N ALA A 2 -14.34 -1.44 34.99
CA ALA A 2 -13.32 -0.61 34.34
C ALA A 2 -12.04 -1.44 34.16
N LEU A 3 -11.56 -1.55 32.92
CA LEU A 3 -10.25 -2.16 32.63
C LEU A 3 -9.19 -1.06 32.76
N ASN A 4 -8.39 -1.11 33.81
CA ASN A 4 -7.24 -0.23 33.97
C ASN A 4 -6.05 -0.84 33.22
N MET A 5 -5.91 -0.55 31.93
CA MET A 5 -4.75 -0.96 31.13
C MET A 5 -3.63 0.07 31.31
N GLY A 6 -2.76 -0.15 32.29
CA GLY A 6 -1.49 0.56 32.41
C GLY A 6 -0.40 -0.18 31.62
N VAL A 7 0.19 0.47 30.62
CA VAL A 7 1.37 -0.04 29.91
C VAL A 7 2.62 0.55 30.57
N GLN A 8 3.37 -0.29 31.28
CA GLN A 8 4.69 0.10 31.80
C GLN A 8 5.75 -0.26 30.76
N VAL A 9 6.46 0.75 30.25
CA VAL A 9 7.57 0.59 29.30
C VAL A 9 8.89 0.85 30.01
N ASN A 10 9.80 -0.13 29.94
CA ASN A 10 11.16 0.00 30.46
C ASN A 10 12.05 0.67 29.41
N TYR A 11 12.47 1.91 29.65
CA TYR A 11 13.30 2.69 28.72
C TYR A 11 14.79 2.37 28.92
N ASN A 12 15.25 1.21 28.45
CA ASN A 12 16.67 1.07 28.14
C ASN A 12 16.91 1.67 26.75
N THR A 13 17.33 2.93 26.72
CA THR A 13 17.63 3.63 25.47
C THR A 13 18.86 2.98 24.81
N PRO A 14 18.75 2.53 23.55
CA PRO A 14 19.89 1.96 22.88
C PRO A 14 20.94 3.01 22.55
N TYR A 15 22.21 2.63 22.65
CA TYR A 15 23.36 3.48 22.28
C TYR A 15 23.66 3.41 20.78
N THR A 16 22.94 2.54 20.04
CA THR A 16 23.16 2.33 18.61
C THR A 16 21.87 2.53 17.80
N PRO A 17 21.94 3.11 16.58
CA PRO A 17 20.75 3.36 15.75
C PRO A 17 20.01 2.08 15.32
N ALA A 18 20.72 0.96 15.17
CA ALA A 18 20.13 -0.31 14.72
C ALA A 18 19.15 -0.89 15.76
N GLU A 19 19.44 -0.70 17.04
CA GLU A 19 18.62 -1.18 18.14
C GLU A 19 17.32 -0.37 18.31
N PHE A 20 17.26 0.87 17.77
CA PHE A 20 16.05 1.70 17.79
C PHE A 20 14.88 1.08 16.99
N TYR A 21 15.21 0.30 15.96
CA TYR A 21 14.22 -0.32 15.07
C TYR A 21 13.77 -1.71 15.53
N ASN A 22 14.35 -2.26 16.60
CA ASN A 22 13.91 -3.54 17.13
C ASN A 22 12.67 -3.34 18.02
N PRO A 23 11.53 -3.97 17.69
CA PRO A 23 10.37 -3.91 18.57
C PRO A 23 10.70 -4.59 19.90
N PRO A 24 10.30 -4.00 21.03
CA PRO A 24 10.59 -4.58 22.33
C PRO A 24 9.94 -5.95 22.51
N ASN A 25 10.67 -6.84 23.19
CA ASN A 25 10.37 -8.26 23.40
C ASN A 25 9.05 -8.61 24.12
N TRP A 26 8.28 -7.63 24.58
CA TRP A 26 6.95 -7.85 25.17
C TRP A 26 5.83 -7.88 24.13
N GLN A 27 6.01 -7.23 22.96
CA GLN A 27 5.04 -7.34 21.86
C GLN A 27 5.00 -8.75 21.26
N SER A 28 6.12 -9.47 21.22
CA SER A 28 6.13 -10.86 20.73
C SER A 28 5.47 -11.85 21.70
N LYS A 29 5.44 -11.52 22.99
CA LYS A 29 4.88 -12.40 24.03
C LYS A 29 3.35 -12.34 24.10
N SER A 30 2.71 -11.32 23.55
CA SER A 30 1.24 -11.20 23.53
C SER A 30 0.55 -12.13 22.53
N PHE A 31 1.29 -12.84 21.67
CA PHE A 31 0.72 -13.70 20.62
C PHE A 31 0.93 -15.22 20.81
N HIS A 32 1.52 -15.68 21.93
CA HIS A 32 1.73 -17.12 22.15
C HIS A 32 0.79 -17.70 23.22
N GLY A 33 -0.33 -18.26 22.75
CA GLY A 33 -0.93 -19.44 23.35
C GLY A 33 0.06 -20.60 23.31
N SER A 34 0.09 -21.36 24.40
CA SER A 34 0.99 -22.49 24.65
C SER A 34 0.91 -23.57 23.55
N GLY A 35 2.02 -23.83 22.89
CA GLY A 35 2.20 -24.94 21.95
C GLY A 35 3.69 -25.28 21.85
N ASN A 36 4.10 -26.38 22.48
CA ASN A 36 5.44 -26.93 22.36
C ASN A 36 5.62 -27.53 20.97
N GLU A 37 6.16 -26.77 20.03
CA GLU A 37 6.70 -27.32 18.79
C GLU A 37 8.09 -26.73 18.55
N GLY A 38 9.09 -27.61 18.53
CA GLY A 38 10.44 -27.27 18.11
C GLY A 38 10.40 -26.85 16.65
N LEU A 39 10.23 -25.55 16.41
CA LEU A 39 10.23 -24.99 15.07
C LEU A 39 11.67 -24.78 14.65
N ASN A 40 12.12 -25.73 13.83
CA ASN A 40 13.23 -25.57 12.90
C ASN A 40 13.25 -24.12 12.39
N HIS A 41 14.40 -23.47 12.52
CA HIS A 41 14.69 -22.18 11.89
C HIS A 41 14.77 -22.33 10.36
N THR A 42 13.75 -22.88 9.73
CA THR A 42 13.55 -22.72 8.29
C THR A 42 12.93 -21.34 8.09
N LYS A 43 13.81 -20.39 7.77
CA LYS A 43 13.53 -19.39 6.74
C LYS A 43 12.35 -18.45 7.08
N TYR A 44 12.59 -17.53 8.02
CA TYR A 44 11.99 -16.19 7.89
C TYR A 44 12.62 -15.52 6.67
N SER A 45 12.18 -15.96 5.50
CA SER A 45 12.36 -15.24 4.27
C SER A 45 11.65 -13.91 4.48
N HIS A 46 12.40 -12.83 4.68
CA HIS A 46 11.94 -11.50 4.33
C HIS A 46 11.65 -11.54 2.82
N VAL A 47 10.51 -12.10 2.43
CA VAL A 47 9.97 -11.92 1.09
C VAL A 47 9.57 -10.46 1.08
N LYS A 48 10.47 -9.61 0.57
CA LYS A 48 10.09 -8.30 0.02
C LYS A 48 9.04 -8.62 -1.04
N ARG A 49 7.77 -8.59 -0.68
CA ARG A 49 6.70 -8.49 -1.66
C ARG A 49 6.67 -7.03 -2.02
N ASP A 50 7.09 -6.73 -3.24
CA ASP A 50 6.92 -5.40 -3.79
C ASP A 50 5.41 -5.15 -3.92
N LEU A 51 4.96 -3.97 -3.50
CA LEU A 51 3.54 -3.60 -3.54
C LEU A 51 3.11 -3.56 -5.01
N THR A 52 2.11 -4.36 -5.37
CA THR A 52 1.59 -4.38 -6.73
C THR A 52 0.71 -3.15 -6.98
N ALA A 53 0.53 -2.79 -8.25
CA ALA A 53 -0.40 -1.73 -8.63
C ALA A 53 -1.84 -2.06 -8.23
N GLY A 54 -2.24 -3.34 -8.32
CA GLY A 54 -3.58 -3.74 -7.91
C GLY A 54 -3.82 -3.61 -6.42
N GLU A 55 -2.84 -4.03 -5.60
CA GLU A 55 -2.86 -3.81 -4.15
C GLU A 55 -2.92 -2.31 -3.82
N PHE A 56 -2.10 -1.50 -4.49
CA PHE A 56 -2.09 -0.05 -4.29
C PHE A 56 -3.42 0.61 -4.65
N TYR A 57 -4.03 0.28 -5.79
CA TYR A 57 -5.35 0.78 -6.17
C TYR A 57 -6.46 0.28 -5.24
N GLY A 58 -6.32 -0.93 -4.69
CA GLY A 58 -7.19 -1.44 -3.63
C GLY A 58 -7.13 -0.56 -2.38
N ILE A 59 -5.92 -0.22 -1.92
CA ILE A 59 -5.71 0.68 -0.76
C ILE A 59 -6.32 2.06 -1.02
N LEU A 60 -6.12 2.62 -2.22
CA LEU A 60 -6.76 3.89 -2.59
C LEU A 60 -8.28 3.78 -2.60
N GLY A 61 -8.84 2.69 -3.12
CA GLY A 61 -10.28 2.41 -3.08
C GLY A 61 -10.83 2.37 -1.66
N ASP A 62 -10.14 1.71 -0.74
CA ASP A 62 -10.51 1.66 0.67
C ASP A 62 -10.51 3.05 1.32
N ILE A 63 -9.53 3.90 0.99
CA ILE A 63 -9.50 5.29 1.46
C ILE A 63 -10.72 6.05 0.94
N LEU A 64 -11.04 5.96 -0.36
CA LEU A 64 -12.21 6.62 -0.96
C LEU A 64 -13.51 6.17 -0.26
N LYS A 65 -13.61 4.88 0.04
CA LYS A 65 -14.75 4.29 0.76
C LYS A 65 -14.88 4.85 2.18
N VAL A 66 -13.78 5.00 2.91
CA VAL A 66 -13.77 5.64 4.25
C VAL A 66 -14.22 7.10 4.16
N GLN A 67 -13.92 7.80 3.06
CA GLN A 67 -14.43 9.15 2.80
C GLN A 67 -15.91 9.18 2.37
N GLY A 68 -16.59 8.03 2.30
CA GLY A 68 -18.00 7.94 1.94
C GLY A 68 -18.28 7.95 0.44
N ILE A 69 -17.25 7.83 -0.40
CA ILE A 69 -17.41 7.69 -1.85
C ILE A 69 -17.91 6.27 -2.13
N GLN A 70 -19.09 6.18 -2.72
CA GLN A 70 -19.64 4.92 -3.21
C GLN A 70 -19.08 4.61 -4.61
N ASN A 71 -18.97 3.33 -4.95
CA ASN A 71 -18.38 2.86 -6.21
C ASN A 71 -16.91 3.31 -6.38
N GLU A 72 -16.09 3.04 -5.36
CA GLU A 72 -14.68 3.39 -5.29
C GLU A 72 -13.89 2.99 -6.54
N GLN A 73 -14.19 1.81 -7.10
CA GLN A 73 -13.54 1.32 -8.32
C GLN A 73 -13.92 2.16 -9.56
N GLU A 74 -15.18 2.56 -9.71
CA GLU A 74 -15.60 3.42 -10.81
C GLU A 74 -14.96 4.82 -10.70
N CYS A 75 -14.82 5.33 -9.48
CA CYS A 75 -14.15 6.59 -9.21
C CYS A 75 -12.67 6.54 -9.61
N MET A 76 -11.97 5.46 -9.25
CA MET A 76 -10.58 5.24 -9.64
C MET A 76 -10.41 5.14 -11.16
N LEU A 77 -11.27 4.37 -11.84
CA LEU A 77 -11.24 4.27 -13.30
C LEU A 77 -11.51 5.62 -13.98
N LYS A 78 -12.45 6.41 -13.44
CA LYS A 78 -12.69 7.78 -13.91
C LYS A 78 -11.46 8.67 -13.68
N ALA A 79 -10.77 8.55 -12.55
CA ALA A 79 -9.57 9.33 -12.28
C ALA A 79 -8.48 9.04 -13.33
N VAL A 80 -8.21 7.77 -13.64
CA VAL A 80 -7.27 7.38 -14.71
C VAL A 80 -7.70 7.92 -16.07
N CYS A 81 -8.98 7.74 -16.44
CA CYS A 81 -9.51 8.24 -17.71
C CYS A 81 -9.37 9.76 -17.84
N GLN A 82 -9.74 10.51 -16.79
CA GLN A 82 -9.64 11.98 -16.78
C GLN A 82 -8.18 12.44 -16.81
N MET A 83 -7.27 11.75 -16.11
CA MET A 83 -5.85 12.08 -16.13
C MET A 83 -5.24 11.87 -17.52
N ALA A 84 -5.60 10.78 -18.19
CA ALA A 84 -5.15 10.50 -19.56
C ALA A 84 -5.70 11.52 -20.57
N LYS A 85 -6.92 12.02 -20.36
CA LYS A 85 -7.56 13.04 -21.21
C LYS A 85 -7.01 14.45 -20.96
N TYR A 86 -6.80 14.80 -19.69
CA TYR A 86 -6.36 16.11 -19.23
C TYR A 86 -5.11 15.95 -18.36
N PRO A 87 -3.95 15.68 -18.98
CA PRO A 87 -2.71 15.54 -18.24
C PRO A 87 -2.41 16.83 -17.46
N LEU A 88 -1.91 16.69 -16.23
CA LEU A 88 -1.44 17.84 -15.45
C LEU A 88 -0.33 18.57 -16.23
N THR A 89 -0.31 19.90 -16.10
CA THR A 89 0.63 20.74 -16.84
C THR A 89 2.01 20.70 -16.20
N HIS A 90 2.96 20.02 -16.86
CA HIS A 90 4.34 19.85 -16.41
C HIS A 90 5.04 21.16 -16.04
N ARG A 91 4.93 21.54 -14.77
CA ARG A 91 5.87 22.46 -14.14
C ARG A 91 7.03 21.60 -13.66
N HIS A 92 8.21 21.82 -14.23
CA HIS A 92 9.38 20.93 -14.13
C HIS A 92 9.93 20.71 -12.70
N ASP A 93 9.27 21.25 -11.66
CA ASP A 93 9.66 21.18 -10.25
C ASP A 93 8.54 20.63 -9.33
N ASP A 94 7.40 20.17 -9.84
CA ASP A 94 6.31 19.65 -9.01
C ASP A 94 6.32 18.13 -8.90
N LEU A 95 6.95 17.64 -7.83
CA LEU A 95 7.01 16.21 -7.50
C LEU A 95 5.62 15.57 -7.34
N ILE A 96 4.64 16.31 -6.83
CA ILE A 96 3.29 15.76 -6.65
C ILE A 96 2.65 15.50 -8.00
N GLU A 97 2.86 16.40 -8.95
CA GLU A 97 2.40 16.24 -10.32
C GLU A 97 2.96 14.96 -10.96
N GLU A 98 4.27 14.75 -10.84
CA GLU A 98 4.94 13.56 -11.38
C GLU A 98 4.45 12.27 -10.73
N ILE A 99 4.25 12.28 -9.40
CA ILE A 99 3.70 11.13 -8.68
C ILE A 99 2.28 10.82 -9.15
N LEU A 100 1.42 11.83 -9.30
CA LEU A 100 0.04 11.64 -9.75
C LEU A 100 0.01 11.11 -11.19
N HIS A 101 0.83 11.67 -12.08
CA HIS A 101 1.00 11.17 -13.44
C HIS A 101 1.44 9.71 -13.45
N PHE A 102 2.46 9.37 -12.67
CA PHE A 102 2.94 8.00 -12.58
C PHE A 102 1.86 7.04 -12.08
N ILE A 103 1.16 7.40 -11.00
CA ILE A 103 0.10 6.57 -10.39
C ILE A 103 -1.09 6.37 -11.33
N PHE A 104 -1.51 7.42 -12.03
CA PHE A 104 -2.73 7.39 -12.86
C PHE A 104 -2.45 7.07 -14.35
N THR A 105 -1.24 6.61 -14.67
CA THR A 105 -0.87 6.16 -16.02
C THR A 105 -0.43 4.69 -16.01
N PRO A 106 -1.38 3.74 -15.91
CA PRO A 106 -1.11 2.33 -15.69
C PRO A 106 -0.19 1.67 -16.73
N SER A 107 -0.26 2.13 -17.98
CA SER A 107 0.60 1.64 -19.06
C SER A 107 2.10 1.96 -18.86
N ILE A 108 2.45 2.98 -18.06
CA ILE A 108 3.83 3.41 -17.86
C ILE A 108 4.53 2.58 -16.77
N HIS A 109 3.89 2.39 -15.62
CA HIS A 109 4.57 1.81 -14.46
C HIS A 109 4.65 0.28 -14.50
N GLN A 110 3.79 -0.39 -15.28
CA GLN A 110 3.80 -1.85 -15.49
C GLN A 110 3.88 -2.68 -14.19
N SER A 111 3.37 -2.15 -13.09
CA SER A 111 3.59 -2.71 -11.74
C SER A 111 2.48 -3.65 -11.26
N PHE A 112 1.60 -4.08 -12.16
CA PHE A 112 0.62 -5.11 -11.87
C PHE A 112 1.30 -6.48 -11.80
N ALA A 113 0.89 -7.31 -10.85
CA ALA A 113 1.33 -8.70 -10.82
C ALA A 113 0.65 -9.52 -11.92
N GLU A 114 1.22 -10.69 -12.24
CA GLU A 114 0.71 -11.55 -13.31
C GLU A 114 -0.73 -12.02 -13.04
N GLU A 115 -1.06 -12.27 -11.78
CA GLU A 115 -2.40 -12.65 -11.31
C GLU A 115 -3.43 -11.51 -11.42
N GLU A 116 -3.00 -10.26 -11.55
CA GLU A 116 -3.85 -9.06 -11.62
C GLU A 116 -4.26 -8.69 -13.05
N TYR A 117 -4.13 -9.62 -14.00
CA TYR A 117 -4.36 -9.40 -15.42
C TYR A 117 -5.68 -8.68 -15.74
N HIS A 118 -6.79 -9.10 -15.12
CA HIS A 118 -8.09 -8.46 -15.34
C HIS A 118 -8.13 -7.01 -14.86
N LEU A 119 -7.49 -6.73 -13.72
CA LEU A 119 -7.42 -5.39 -13.15
C LEU A 119 -6.56 -4.49 -14.04
N LYS A 120 -5.38 -4.98 -14.43
CA LYS A 120 -4.49 -4.31 -15.40
C LYS A 120 -5.26 -3.92 -16.66
N ASN A 121 -5.93 -4.88 -17.30
CA ASN A 121 -6.67 -4.63 -18.55
C ASN A 121 -7.76 -3.57 -18.36
N THR A 122 -8.49 -3.62 -17.24
CA THR A 122 -9.55 -2.65 -16.95
C THR A 122 -9.01 -1.22 -16.80
N TYR A 123 -7.89 -1.06 -16.09
CA TYR A 123 -7.28 0.25 -15.88
C TYR A 123 -6.57 0.80 -17.13
N GLU A 124 -5.87 -0.06 -17.88
CA GLU A 124 -5.26 0.32 -19.17
C GLU A 124 -6.32 0.68 -20.21
N GLU A 125 -7.47 -0.01 -20.25
CA GLU A 125 -8.61 0.37 -21.09
C GLU A 125 -9.15 1.76 -20.72
N ALA A 126 -9.31 2.07 -19.43
CA ALA A 126 -9.76 3.39 -18.99
C ALA A 126 -8.80 4.51 -19.43
N GLU A 127 -7.49 4.25 -19.36
CA GLU A 127 -6.44 5.16 -19.85
C GLU A 127 -6.52 5.35 -21.36
N ILE A 128 -6.67 4.28 -22.13
CA ILE A 128 -6.85 4.30 -23.59
C ILE A 128 -8.08 5.14 -23.97
N ILE A 129 -9.22 4.91 -23.31
CA ILE A 129 -10.45 5.68 -23.53
C ILE A 129 -10.20 7.17 -23.30
N GLY A 130 -9.50 7.52 -22.21
CA GLY A 130 -9.17 8.92 -21.90
C GLY A 130 -8.30 9.59 -22.97
N ARG A 131 -7.34 8.87 -23.54
CA ARG A 131 -6.48 9.40 -24.62
C ARG A 131 -7.21 9.65 -25.94
N HIS A 132 -8.29 8.92 -26.21
CA HIS A 132 -8.96 8.94 -27.51
C HIS A 132 -10.26 9.78 -27.54
N HIS A 133 -10.66 10.39 -26.42
CA HIS A 133 -11.89 11.18 -26.29
C HIS A 133 -11.62 12.60 -25.81
#